data_AF-A0A154QG05-F1
#
_entry.id   AF-A0A154QG05-F1
#
_cell.length_a   1.000
_cell.length_b   1.000
_cell.length_c   1.000
_cell.angle_alpha   90.00
_cell.angle_beta   90.00
_cell.angle_gamma   90.00
#
_symmetry.space_group_name_H-M   'P 1'
#
loop_
_entity.id
_entity.type
_entity.pdbx_description
1 polymer ?
#
loop_
_entity_poly.entity_id
_entity_poly.type
_entity_poly.pdbx_seq_one_letter_code
_entity_poly.pdbx_strand_id
1 'polypeptide(L)' 'MKDLNEYTPEQVQALLAEEGWHDELPPVHRLQLTPWQQWVFWGLRIYVVVMCVIVLWAFSTGVHA' A
#
# COMPACT_ATOMS: atom_id res chain seq x y z
N MET A 1 -24.98 -12.82 12.78
CA MET A 1 -23.77 -13.48 12.27
C MET A 1 -23.58 -14.72 13.11
N LYS A 2 -23.60 -15.91 12.51
CA LYS A 2 -23.25 -17.15 13.21
C LYS A 2 -21.75 -17.13 13.53
N ASP A 3 -21.36 -17.70 14.67
CA ASP A 3 -19.95 -17.86 14.99
C ASP A 3 -19.32 -18.92 14.09
N LEU A 4 -18.07 -18.71 13.68
CA LEU A 4 -17.33 -19.58 12.75
C LEU A 4 -17.26 -21.05 13.21
N ASN A 5 -17.38 -21.30 14.52
CA ASN A 5 -17.39 -22.64 15.12
C ASN A 5 -18.74 -23.39 14.98
N GLU A 6 -19.81 -22.73 14.54
CA GLU A 6 -21.12 -23.36 14.35
C GLU A 6 -21.33 -23.91 12.93
N TYR A 7 -20.39 -23.65 12.02
CA TYR A 7 -20.46 -24.12 10.65
C TYR A 7 -19.91 -25.54 10.54
N THR A 8 -20.71 -26.43 9.95
CA THR A 8 -20.21 -27.75 9.57
C THR A 8 -19.26 -27.64 8.37
N PRO A 9 -18.33 -28.58 8.17
CA PRO A 9 -17.39 -28.54 7.04
C PRO A 9 -18.09 -28.40 5.67
N GLU A 10 -19.28 -28.98 5.52
CA GLU A 10 -20.09 -28.89 4.31
C GLU A 10 -20.67 -27.49 4.10
N GLN A 11 -21.09 -26.81 5.18
CA GLN A 11 -21.58 -25.43 5.10
C GLN A 11 -20.44 -24.45 4.76
N VAL A 12 -19.24 -24.70 5.28
CA VAL A 12 -18.05 -23.90 4.94
C VAL A 12 -17.71 -24.07 3.45
N GLN A 13 -17.78 -25.29 2.91
CA GLN A 13 -17.54 -25.51 1.47
C GLN A 13 -18.59 -24.83 0.58
N ALA A 14 -19.87 -24.86 0.98
CA ALA A 14 -20.91 -24.17 0.24
C ALA A 14 -20.67 -22.64 0.21
N LEU A 15 -20.25 -22.05 1.33
CA LEU A 15 -19.92 -20.62 1.41
C LEU A 15 -18.69 -20.26 0.58
N LEU A 16 -17.62 -21.07 0.64
CA LEU A 16 -16.41 -20.86 -0.17
C LEU A 16 -16.70 -20.93 -1.67
N ALA A 17 -17.60 -21.83 -2.08
CA ALA A 17 -18.05 -21.95 -3.46
C ALA A 17 -18.96 -20.78 -3.88
N GLU A 18 -19.86 -20.32 -3.00
CA GLU A 18 -20.74 -19.18 -3.26
C GLU A 18 -19.97 -17.85 -3.36
N GLU A 19 -18.95 -17.67 -2.53
CA GLU A 19 -18.08 -16.48 -2.52
C GLU A 19 -16.96 -16.54 -3.57
N GLY A 20 -16.87 -17.61 -4.37
CA GLY A 20 -15.88 -17.72 -5.45
C GLY A 20 -14.43 -17.82 -4.95
N TRP A 21 -14.19 -18.29 -3.72
CA TRP A 21 -12.83 -18.44 -3.18
C TRP A 21 -11.99 -19.47 -3.91
N HIS A 22 -12.64 -20.35 -4.67
CA HIS A 22 -11.98 -21.32 -5.54
C HIS A 22 -11.58 -20.72 -6.90
N ASP A 23 -12.06 -19.52 -7.22
CA ASP A 23 -11.66 -18.84 -8.44
C ASP A 23 -10.21 -18.38 -8.32
N GLU A 24 -9.45 -18.57 -9.40
CA GLU A 24 -8.06 -18.16 -9.44
C GLU A 24 -7.99 -16.62 -9.34
N LEU A 25 -7.25 -16.12 -8.35
CA LEU A 25 -7.08 -14.69 -8.12
C LEU A 25 -6.58 -14.03 -9.43
N PRO A 26 -7.21 -12.93 -9.89
CA PRO A 26 -6.79 -12.28 -11.10
C PRO A 26 -5.31 -11.85 -10.97
N PRO A 27 -4.50 -12.04 -12.03
CA PRO A 27 -3.08 -11.79 -11.97
C PRO A 27 -2.80 -10.33 -11.62
N VAL A 28 -1.98 -10.11 -10.60
CA VAL A 28 -1.56 -8.77 -10.20
C VAL A 28 -0.55 -8.24 -11.22
N HIS A 29 -1.01 -7.36 -12.09
CA HIS A 29 -0.12 -6.66 -13.01
C HIS A 29 0.48 -5.43 -12.35
N ARG A 30 1.79 -5.24 -12.56
CA ARG A 30 2.44 -3.98 -12.20
C ARG A 30 1.88 -2.90 -13.13
N LEU A 31 1.13 -1.95 -12.56
CA LEU A 31 0.75 -0.76 -13.30
C LEU A 31 2.03 -0.01 -13.67
N GLN A 32 2.27 0.14 -14.98
CA GLN A 32 3.34 1.02 -15.45
C GLN A 32 2.86 2.44 -15.25
N LEU A 33 3.58 3.20 -14.43
CA LEU A 33 3.33 4.62 -14.25
C LEU A 33 3.53 5.32 -15.58
N THR A 34 2.61 6.21 -15.93
CA THR A 34 2.79 7.05 -17.11
C THR A 34 4.02 7.95 -16.93
N PRO A 35 4.71 8.36 -18.01
CA PRO A 35 5.89 9.24 -17.92
C PRO A 35 5.62 10.54 -17.14
N TRP A 36 4.37 11.03 -17.23
CA TRP A 36 3.90 12.20 -16.49
C TRP A 36 3.83 11.95 -14.98
N GLN A 37 3.26 10.81 -14.56
CA GLN A 37 3.23 10.42 -13.15
C GLN A 37 4.66 10.26 -12.61
N GLN A 38 5.56 9.67 -13.38
CA GLN A 38 6.96 9.51 -12.99
C GLN A 38 7.65 10.87 -12.72
N TRP A 39 7.37 11.89 -13.53
CA TRP A 39 7.85 13.26 -13.31
C TRP A 39 7.32 13.87 -12.01
N VAL A 40 6.02 13.70 -11.71
CA VAL A 40 5.41 14.19 -10.47
C VAL A 40 6.05 13.52 -9.25
N PHE A 41 6.21 12.19 -9.28
CA PHE A 41 6.89 11.47 -8.20
C PHE A 41 8.35 11.88 -8.04
N TRP A 42 9.03 12.21 -9.14
CA TRP A 42 10.39 12.71 -9.09
C TRP A 42 10.48 14.09 -8.44
N GLY A 43 9.57 15.00 -8.79
CA GLY A 43 9.43 16.30 -8.12
C GLY A 43 9.13 16.17 -6.63
N LEU A 44 8.23 15.26 -6.25
CA LEU A 44 7.92 14.98 -4.84
C LEU A 44 9.16 14.50 -4.06
N ARG A 45 9.96 13.61 -4.66
CA ARG A 45 11.22 13.15 -4.04
C ARG A 45 12.20 14.29 -3.81
N ILE A 46 12.35 15.19 -4.78
CA ILE A 46 13.21 16.37 -4.64
C ILE A 46 12.74 17.26 -3.51
N TYR A 47 11.43 17.53 -3.44
CA TYR A 47 10.85 18.33 -2.37
C TYR A 47 11.18 17.76 -0.98
N VAL A 48 11.01 16.45 -0.80
CA VAL A 48 11.32 15.77 0.48
C VAL A 48 12.81 15.90 0.81
N VAL A 49 13.71 15.68 -0.16
CA VAL A 49 15.16 15.83 0.05
C VAL A 49 15.50 17.25 0.48
N VAL A 50 14.95 18.27 -0.19
CA VAL A 50 15.17 19.68 0.17
C VAL A 50 14.67 19.98 1.57
N MET A 51 13.47 19.52 1.93
CA MET A 51 12.94 19.69 3.28
C MET A 51 13.84 19.03 4.34
N CYS A 52 14.34 17.81 4.09
CA CYS A 52 15.28 17.15 4.99
C CYS A 52 16.57 17.95 5.15
N VAL A 53 17.12 18.51 4.07
CA VAL A 53 18.34 19.34 4.12
C VAL A 53 18.09 20.60 4.96
N ILE A 54 16.96 21.29 4.75
CA ILE A 54 16.61 22.49 5.52
C ILE A 54 16.48 22.16 7.00
N VAL A 55 15.79 21.07 7.34
CA VAL A 55 15.62 20.62 8.72
C VAL A 55 16.98 20.30 9.36
N LEU A 56 17.82 19.51 8.69
CA LEU A 56 19.17 19.19 9.19
C LEU A 56 20.02 20.45 9.37
N TRP A 57 19.93 21.38 8.43
CA TRP A 57 20.62 22.66 8.53
C TRP A 57 20.14 23.48 9.71
N ALA A 58 18.82 23.61 9.90
CA ALA A 58 18.22 24.32 11.03
C ALA A 58 18.59 23.68 12.39
N PHE A 59 18.61 22.34 12.46
CA PHE A 59 19.10 21.63 13.64
C PHE A 59 20.59 21.91 13.87
N SER A 60 21.42 21.81 12.83
CA SER A 60 22.85 22.07 12.95
C SER A 60 23.13 23.51 13.37
N THR A 61 22.45 24.51 12.80
CA THR A 61 22.66 25.92 13.17
C THR A 61 22.09 26.24 14.54
N GLY A 62 20.94 25.68 14.92
CA GLY A 62 20.35 25.85 16.25
C GLY A 62 21.11 25.14 17.38
N VAL A 63 21.82 24.04 17.09
CA VAL A 63 22.67 23.34 18.08
C VAL A 63 24.00 24.06 18.33
N HIS A 64 24.48 24.87 17.37
CA HIS A 64 25.70 25.68 17.52
C HIS A 64 25.42 27.13 17.96
N ALA A 65 24.17 27.48 18.24
CA ALA A 65 23.73 28.81 18.68
C ALA A 65 23.47 28.86 20.19
#